data_AF-A0A3D5VJW9-F1
#
_entry.id   AF-A0A3D5VJW9-F1
#
_cell.length_a   1.000
_cell.length_b   1.000
_cell.length_c   1.000
_cell.angle_alpha   90.00
_cell.angle_beta   90.00
_cell.angle_gamma   90.00
#
_symmetry.space_group_name_H-M   'P 1'
#
loop_
_entity.id
_entity.type
_entity.pdbx_description
1 polymer ?
#
loop_
_entity_poly.entity_id
_entity_poly.type
_entity_poly.pdbx_seq_one_letter_code
_entity_poly.pdbx_strand_id
1 'polypeptide(L)'
;MEKSDSALPPWPQVGAGLWTRWWGYLVRWLVFGVVVGVFQPVDDGVNGLWQRLLVRVALGLAFGLVAATVFTLAENTLNAARVRWKTGLLVVLTWAIVKALFVTALALV
;
A
#
# COMPACT_ATOMS: atom_id res chain seq x y z
N MET A 1 -38.93 26.32 -12.36
CA MET A 1 -38.17 25.05 -12.46
C MET A 1 -37.44 24.91 -11.13
N GLU A 2 -38.13 24.36 -10.13
CA GLU A 2 -37.55 24.15 -8.81
C GLU A 2 -36.40 23.17 -8.93
N LYS A 3 -35.25 23.60 -8.43
CA LYS A 3 -34.04 22.80 -8.33
C LYS A 3 -34.35 21.76 -7.25
N SER A 4 -34.72 20.56 -7.66
CA SER A 4 -34.93 19.43 -6.76
C SER A 4 -33.61 19.16 -6.02
N ASP A 5 -33.52 19.66 -4.79
CA ASP A 5 -32.49 19.31 -3.83
C ASP A 5 -32.51 17.80 -3.67
N SER A 6 -31.59 17.14 -4.37
CA SER A 6 -31.45 15.70 -4.37
C SER A 6 -30.89 15.33 -3.00
N ALA A 7 -31.79 15.09 -2.05
CA ALA A 7 -31.45 14.63 -0.72
C ALA A 7 -30.49 13.44 -0.84
N LEU A 8 -29.28 13.60 -0.30
CA LEU A 8 -28.27 12.55 -0.31
C LEU A 8 -28.88 11.30 0.35
N PRO A 9 -28.69 10.10 -0.23
CA PRO A 9 -29.26 8.89 0.33
C PRO A 9 -28.86 8.69 1.81
N PRO A 10 -29.73 8.10 2.64
CA PRO A 10 -29.49 7.94 4.09
C PRO A 10 -28.40 6.91 4.43
N TRP A 11 -27.93 6.13 3.47
CA TRP A 11 -26.80 5.23 3.65
C TRP A 11 -25.47 5.93 3.34
N PRO A 12 -24.38 5.54 4.03
CA PRO A 12 -23.05 6.07 3.74
C PRO A 12 -22.71 5.81 2.27
N GLN A 13 -22.35 6.87 1.56
CA GLN A 13 -21.93 6.78 0.17
C GLN A 13 -20.76 5.81 0.06
N VAL A 14 -20.73 4.94 -0.95
CA VAL A 14 -19.59 4.06 -1.23
C VAL A 14 -18.37 4.96 -1.51
N GLY A 15 -17.53 5.19 -0.50
CA GLY A 15 -16.53 6.27 -0.54
C GLY A 15 -16.40 7.07 0.77
N ALA A 16 -17.38 6.97 1.67
CA ALA A 16 -17.42 7.73 2.91
C ALA A 16 -16.50 7.10 3.97
N GLY A 17 -15.33 7.70 4.17
CA GLY A 17 -14.42 7.39 5.28
C GLY A 17 -13.00 7.07 4.85
N LEU A 18 -12.04 7.35 5.74
CA LEU A 18 -10.61 7.18 5.48
C LEU A 18 -10.21 5.74 5.13
N TRP A 19 -10.96 4.73 5.60
CA TRP A 19 -10.65 3.31 5.36
C TRP A 19 -11.47 2.72 4.21
N THR A 20 -12.05 3.53 3.33
CA THR A 20 -12.81 2.98 2.21
C THR A 20 -11.91 2.15 1.29
N ARG A 21 -12.35 0.92 0.95
CA ARG A 21 -11.66 -0.04 0.06
C ARG A 21 -10.26 -0.47 0.51
N TRP A 22 -9.93 -0.25 1.79
CA TRP A 22 -8.62 -0.57 2.36
C TRP A 22 -8.19 -2.03 2.14
N TRP A 23 -9.12 -2.98 2.21
CA TRP A 23 -8.85 -4.41 1.94
C TRP A 23 -8.24 -4.66 0.55
N GLY A 24 -8.75 -3.98 -0.47
CA GLY A 24 -8.23 -4.14 -1.84
C GLY A 24 -6.85 -3.53 -2.02
N TYR A 25 -6.54 -2.47 -1.28
CA TYR A 25 -5.20 -1.89 -1.24
C TYR A 25 -4.24 -2.77 -0.45
N LEU A 26 -4.68 -3.29 0.69
CA LEU A 26 -3.92 -4.20 1.54
C LEU A 26 -3.43 -5.41 0.73
N VAL A 27 -4.35 -6.15 0.11
CA VAL A 27 -3.98 -7.37 -0.63
C VAL A 27 -2.96 -7.05 -1.73
N ARG A 28 -3.18 -5.97 -2.51
CA ARG A 28 -2.26 -5.56 -3.58
C ARG A 28 -0.87 -5.23 -3.06
N TRP A 29 -0.79 -4.47 -1.96
CA TRP A 29 0.49 -4.09 -1.37
C TRP A 29 1.20 -5.24 -0.67
N LEU A 30 0.46 -6.17 -0.04
CA LEU A 30 1.04 -7.40 0.52
C LEU A 30 1.63 -8.28 -0.58
N VAL A 31 0.88 -8.52 -1.66
CA VAL A 31 1.38 -9.28 -2.81
C VAL A 31 2.61 -8.60 -3.42
N PHE A 32 2.55 -7.29 -3.62
CA PHE A 32 3.68 -6.52 -4.12
C PHE A 32 4.91 -6.65 -3.22
N GLY A 33 4.73 -6.50 -1.90
CA GLY A 33 5.80 -6.62 -0.92
C GLY A 33 6.45 -8.00 -0.92
N VAL A 34 5.65 -9.07 -0.99
CA VAL A 34 6.15 -10.45 -1.09
C VAL A 34 6.94 -10.65 -2.38
N VAL A 35 6.39 -10.24 -3.52
CA VAL A 35 7.06 -10.36 -4.83
C VAL A 35 8.42 -9.66 -4.78
N VAL A 36 8.46 -8.39 -4.39
CA VAL A 36 9.72 -7.63 -4.34
C VAL A 36 10.71 -8.22 -3.34
N GLY A 37 10.24 -8.72 -2.18
CA GLY A 37 11.09 -9.36 -1.18
C GLY A 37 11.72 -10.68 -1.64
N VAL A 38 10.94 -11.53 -2.31
CA VAL A 38 11.42 -12.82 -2.85
C VAL A 38 12.45 -12.61 -3.96
N PHE A 39 12.22 -11.64 -4.84
CA PHE A 39 13.10 -11.35 -5.99
C PHE A 39 14.31 -10.45 -5.66
N GLN A 40 14.61 -10.17 -4.39
CA GLN A 40 15.87 -9.50 -4.05
C GLN A 40 17.07 -10.42 -4.35
N PRO A 41 18.14 -9.94 -5.00
CA PRO A 41 19.32 -10.76 -5.24
C PRO A 41 19.92 -11.26 -3.91
N VAL A 42 20.54 -12.45 -3.95
CA VAL A 42 21.29 -13.04 -2.83
C VAL A 42 22.56 -13.62 -3.43
N ASP A 43 23.70 -13.27 -2.85
CA ASP A 43 24.99 -13.83 -3.25
C ASP A 43 25.42 -15.00 -2.34
N ASP A 44 24.61 -15.34 -1.33
CA ASP A 44 25.00 -16.25 -0.23
C ASP A 44 24.48 -17.69 -0.38
N GLY A 45 24.77 -18.37 -1.49
CA GLY A 45 24.61 -19.84 -1.65
C GLY A 45 23.27 -20.49 -1.22
N VAL A 46 23.24 -21.83 -1.14
CA VAL A 46 22.02 -22.62 -0.85
C VAL A 46 21.81 -22.91 0.65
N ASN A 47 22.86 -22.81 1.47
CA ASN A 47 22.79 -23.11 2.90
C ASN A 47 21.91 -22.10 3.64
N GLY A 48 20.80 -22.52 4.26
CA GLY A 48 19.88 -21.62 4.95
C GLY A 48 18.90 -20.87 4.03
N LEU A 49 18.75 -21.32 2.77
CA LEU A 49 17.85 -20.72 1.77
C LEU A 49 16.43 -20.53 2.30
N TRP A 50 15.85 -21.56 2.93
CA TRP A 50 14.47 -21.51 3.43
C TRP A 50 14.27 -20.49 4.56
N GLN A 51 15.21 -20.39 5.49
CA GLN A 51 15.16 -19.37 6.55
C GLN A 51 15.26 -17.96 5.96
N ARG A 52 16.17 -17.74 5.00
CA ARG A 52 16.27 -16.44 4.31
C ARG A 52 15.01 -16.11 3.52
N LEU A 53 14.42 -17.08 2.81
CA LEU A 53 13.14 -16.92 2.12
C LEU A 53 12.02 -16.52 3.08
N LEU A 54 11.90 -17.19 4.24
CA LEU A 54 10.92 -16.83 5.25
C LEU A 54 11.13 -15.40 5.78
N VAL A 55 12.37 -15.01 6.07
CA VAL A 55 12.70 -13.65 6.50
C VAL A 55 12.33 -12.63 5.40
N ARG A 56 12.62 -12.92 4.14
CA ARG A 56 12.28 -12.06 3.00
C ARG A 56 10.78 -11.90 2.81
N VAL A 57 10.03 -12.98 2.94
CA VAL A 57 8.57 -12.95 2.89
C VAL A 57 8.03 -12.13 4.06
N ALA A 58 8.54 -12.34 5.28
CA ALA A 58 8.12 -11.57 6.45
C ALA A 58 8.41 -10.07 6.30
N LEU A 59 9.62 -9.70 5.86
CA LEU A 59 9.98 -8.31 5.58
C LEU A 59 9.15 -7.70 4.44
N GLY A 60 8.89 -8.48 3.38
CA GLY A 60 8.01 -8.09 2.28
C GLY A 60 6.58 -7.83 2.73
N LEU A 61 6.02 -8.69 3.59
CA LEU A 61 4.68 -8.51 4.18
C LEU A 61 4.64 -7.26 5.08
N ALA A 62 5.66 -7.06 5.92
CA ALA A 62 5.76 -5.86 6.76
C ALA A 62 5.80 -4.58 5.91
N PHE A 63 6.61 -4.58 4.84
CA PHE A 63 6.65 -3.49 3.86
C PHE A 63 5.26 -3.26 3.24
N GLY A 64 4.61 -4.32 2.77
CA GLY A 64 3.29 -4.24 2.15
C GLY A 64 2.22 -3.69 3.08
N LEU A 65 2.25 -4.06 4.36
CA LEU A 65 1.31 -3.56 5.36
C LEU A 65 1.47 -2.05 5.58
N VAL A 66 2.71 -1.57 5.73
CA VAL A 66 3.00 -0.14 5.91
C VAL A 66 2.58 0.64 4.67
N ALA A 67 2.92 0.15 3.48
CA ALA A 67 2.55 0.78 2.22
C ALA A 67 1.03 0.82 2.01
N ALA A 68 0.31 -0.26 2.35
CA ALA A 68 -1.15 -0.28 2.30
C ALA A 68 -1.77 0.80 3.18
N THR A 69 -1.24 0.98 4.40
CA THR A 69 -1.75 1.96 5.36
C THR A 69 -1.53 3.38 4.86
N VAL A 70 -0.30 3.70 4.44
CA VAL A 70 0.05 5.03 3.89
C VAL A 70 -0.75 5.32 2.63
N PHE A 71 -0.86 4.34 1.71
CA PHE A 71 -1.59 4.52 0.46
C PHE A 71 -3.09 4.71 0.71
N THR A 72 -3.69 3.93 1.61
CA THR A 72 -5.12 4.04 1.93
C THR A 72 -5.43 5.44 2.47
N LEU A 73 -4.61 5.94 3.39
CA LEU A 73 -4.70 7.30 3.90
C LEU A 73 -4.57 8.33 2.78
N ALA A 74 -3.52 8.26 1.96
CA ALA A 74 -3.24 9.24 0.92
C ALA A 74 -4.30 9.24 -0.19
N GLU A 75 -4.71 8.07 -0.69
CA GLU A 75 -5.70 7.94 -1.76
C GLU A 75 -7.08 8.42 -1.29
N ASN A 76 -7.47 8.15 -0.03
CA ASN A 76 -8.76 8.54 0.52
C ASN A 76 -8.82 10.00 1.00
N THR A 77 -7.67 10.66 1.24
CA THR A 77 -7.61 12.07 1.64
C THR A 77 -7.30 13.01 0.48
N LEU A 78 -6.33 12.67 -0.37
CA LEU A 78 -5.82 13.54 -1.44
C LEU A 78 -6.49 13.29 -2.79
N ASN A 79 -7.13 12.12 -2.96
CA ASN A 79 -7.76 11.71 -4.22
C ASN A 79 -9.16 11.13 -4.02
N ALA A 80 -10.00 11.82 -3.24
CA ALA A 80 -11.40 11.45 -3.04
C ALA A 80 -12.18 11.34 -4.36
N ALA A 81 -11.86 12.20 -5.34
CA ALA A 81 -12.43 12.18 -6.70
C ALA A 81 -11.93 11.03 -7.60
N ARG A 82 -11.00 10.19 -7.12
CA ARG A 82 -10.48 8.99 -7.83
C ARG A 82 -9.92 9.27 -9.22
N VAL A 83 -9.16 10.34 -9.34
CA VAL A 83 -8.51 10.71 -10.59
C VAL A 83 -7.34 9.75 -10.84
N ARG A 84 -7.36 9.03 -11.96
CA ARG A 84 -6.42 7.93 -12.25
C ARG A 84 -4.95 8.33 -12.19
N TRP A 85 -4.59 9.50 -12.74
CA TRP A 85 -3.20 9.95 -12.73
C TRP A 85 -2.70 10.26 -11.30
N LYS A 86 -3.59 10.77 -10.43
CA LYS A 86 -3.27 11.01 -9.02
C LYS A 86 -3.05 9.69 -8.29
N THR A 87 -3.90 8.68 -8.53
CA THR A 87 -3.71 7.34 -7.97
C THR A 87 -2.35 6.77 -8.38
N GLY A 88 -1.97 6.88 -9.66
CA GLY A 88 -0.66 6.45 -10.14
C GLY A 88 0.50 7.16 -9.44
N LEU A 89 0.42 8.49 -9.31
CA LEU A 89 1.40 9.29 -8.56
C LEU A 89 1.49 8.86 -7.08
N LEU A 90 0.35 8.65 -6.43
CA LEU A 90 0.29 8.25 -5.02
C LEU A 90 0.85 6.85 -4.78
N VAL A 91 0.68 5.92 -5.73
CA VAL A 91 1.32 4.60 -5.68
C VAL A 91 2.85 4.76 -5.69
N VAL A 92 3.39 5.53 -6.64
CA VAL A 92 4.83 5.75 -6.78
C VAL A 92 5.40 6.46 -5.55
N LEU A 93 4.75 7.53 -5.08
CA LEU A 93 5.19 8.28 -3.90
C LEU A 93 5.13 7.42 -2.63
N THR A 94 4.06 6.67 -2.44
CA THR A 94 3.94 5.77 -1.28
C THR A 94 5.05 4.72 -1.32
N TRP A 95 5.29 4.12 -2.47
CA TRP A 95 6.38 3.16 -2.64
C TRP A 95 7.74 3.78 -2.29
N ALA A 96 8.06 4.95 -2.85
CA ALA A 96 9.32 5.63 -2.63
C ALA A 96 9.53 5.99 -1.15
N ILE A 97 8.53 6.58 -0.50
CA ILE A 97 8.59 6.97 0.92
C ILE A 97 8.78 5.75 1.80
N VAL A 98 7.94 4.72 1.64
CA VAL A 98 8.02 3.52 2.49
C VAL A 98 9.32 2.77 2.23
N LYS A 99 9.81 2.73 0.98
CA LYS A 99 11.11 2.12 0.67
C LYS A 99 12.25 2.86 1.33
N ALA A 100 12.27 4.19 1.26
CA ALA A 100 13.27 5.00 1.94
C ALA A 100 13.25 4.73 3.46
N LEU A 101 12.07 4.75 4.09
CA LEU A 101 11.92 4.43 5.51
C LEU A 101 12.44 3.03 5.85
N PHE A 102 12.10 2.02 5.05
CA PHE A 102 12.50 0.63 5.28
C PHE A 102 14.02 0.44 5.18
N VAL A 103 14.65 1.03 4.15
CA VAL A 103 16.11 0.96 3.95
C VAL A 103 16.83 1.74 5.06
N THR A 104 16.34 2.92 5.43
CA THR A 104 16.92 3.70 6.54
C THR A 104 16.81 2.94 7.86
N ALA A 105 15.67 2.33 8.17
CA ALA A 105 15.50 1.56 9.39
C ALA A 105 16.46 0.35 9.45
N LEU A 106 16.63 -0.36 8.34
CA LEU A 106 17.59 -1.47 8.25
C LEU A 106 19.05 -1.00 8.35
N ALA A 107 19.38 0.19 7.85
CA ALA A 107 20.73 0.73 7.92
C ALA A 107 21.13 1.20 9.34
N LEU A 108 20.14 1.41 10.21
CA LEU A 108 20.34 1.86 11.59
C LEU A 108 20.38 0.72 12.62
N VAL A 109 20.16 -0.54 12.17
CA VAL A 109 20.19 -1.76 12.98
C VAL A 109 21.41 -2.58 12.61
#